data_AF-A0A1G3BT12-F1
#
_entry.id   AF-A0A1G3BT12-F1
#
_cell.length_a   1.000
_cell.length_b   1.000
_cell.length_c   1.000
_cell.angle_alpha   90.00
_cell.angle_beta   90.00
_cell.angle_gamma   90.00
#
_symmetry.space_group_name_H-M   'P 1'
#
loop_
_entity.id
_entity.type
_entity.pdbx_description
1 polymer ?
#
loop_
_entity_poly.entity_id
_entity_poly.type
_entity_poly.pdbx_seq_one_letter_code
_entity_poly.pdbx_strand_id
1 'polypeptide(L)'
;MASTNIREDLKSVLERISGMCFKAEAILKLCMDGFIKHKVGLIDEAKKTSQIIRNEGTELRKLLGAKATESGNDKETIKSLMSIVNSIEMANTGLDSTLQHVRFKVSEGILFSDKAVKEVCHLFKETLDILKTAGDVIVTKNEVLKKYVVDKYNNLNEIVERYSVGHEERLIKGVCQPQASLVYLNIVDSLITAVWHIKQALIRLFEDLGNR
;
A
#
# COMPACT_ATOMS: atom_id res chain seq x y z
N MET A 1 -31.02 -24.87 7.16
CA MET A 1 -29.74 -24.32 6.68
C MET A 1 -29.94 -22.82 6.58
N ALA A 2 -29.41 -22.06 7.54
CA ALA A 2 -29.61 -20.63 7.58
C ALA A 2 -28.90 -20.00 6.38
N SER A 3 -29.66 -19.33 5.51
CA SER A 3 -29.12 -18.47 4.47
C SER A 3 -28.47 -17.28 5.17
N THR A 4 -27.20 -17.39 5.52
CA THR A 4 -26.41 -16.26 6.01
C THR A 4 -26.44 -15.21 4.91
N ASN A 5 -27.09 -14.08 5.21
CA ASN A 5 -27.32 -13.01 4.27
C ASN A 5 -25.97 -12.42 3.85
N ILE A 6 -25.73 -12.26 2.55
CA ILE A 6 -24.48 -11.71 1.99
C ILE A 6 -24.08 -10.36 2.62
N ARG A 7 -25.04 -9.67 3.25
CA ARG A 7 -24.84 -8.41 3.98
C ARG A 7 -24.02 -8.56 5.27
N GLU A 8 -24.18 -9.65 6.02
CA GLU A 8 -23.34 -9.93 7.20
C GLU A 8 -21.94 -10.38 6.76
N ASP A 9 -21.86 -11.20 5.71
CA ASP A 9 -20.60 -11.62 5.08
C ASP A 9 -19.84 -10.41 4.49
N LEU A 10 -20.54 -9.42 3.93
CA LEU A 10 -19.96 -8.19 3.38
C LEU A 10 -19.22 -7.37 4.45
N LYS A 11 -19.83 -7.19 5.62
CA LYS A 11 -19.21 -6.45 6.72
C LYS A 11 -17.92 -7.14 7.17
N SER A 12 -17.98 -8.46 7.35
CA SER A 12 -16.81 -9.28 7.70
C SER A 12 -15.70 -9.19 6.66
N VAL A 13 -16.04 -9.23 5.37
CA VAL A 13 -15.07 -9.06 4.28
C VAL A 13 -14.41 -7.67 4.33
N LEU A 14 -15.19 -6.59 4.50
CA LEU A 14 -14.64 -5.23 4.59
C LEU A 14 -13.74 -5.05 5.82
N GLU A 15 -14.11 -5.63 6.97
CA GLU A 15 -13.26 -5.63 8.18
C GLU A 15 -11.92 -6.34 7.92
N ARG A 16 -11.94 -7.48 7.21
CA ARG A 16 -10.71 -8.19 6.83
C ARG A 16 -9.83 -7.39 5.86
N ILE A 17 -10.42 -6.75 4.85
CA ILE A 17 -9.72 -5.87 3.90
C ILE A 17 -9.11 -4.65 4.63
N SER A 18 -9.86 -4.03 5.54
CA SER A 18 -9.35 -2.95 6.39
C SER A 18 -8.17 -3.43 7.26
N GLY A 19 -8.29 -4.62 7.83
CA GLY A 19 -7.20 -5.29 8.56
C GLY A 19 -5.96 -5.55 7.72
N MET A 20 -6.06 -5.70 6.39
CA MET A 20 -4.91 -5.77 5.48
C MET A 20 -4.25 -4.40 5.31
N CYS A 21 -5.01 -3.30 5.28
CA CYS A 21 -4.47 -1.94 5.20
C CYS A 21 -3.66 -1.57 6.46
N PHE A 22 -4.16 -1.90 7.65
CA PHE A 22 -3.39 -1.68 8.89
C PHE A 22 -2.13 -2.54 8.97
N LYS A 23 -2.15 -3.76 8.41
CA LYS A 23 -0.93 -4.58 8.29
C LYS A 23 0.06 -3.96 7.31
N ALA A 24 -0.43 -3.39 6.21
CA ALA A 24 0.40 -2.67 5.25
C ALA A 24 1.05 -1.42 5.89
N GLU A 25 0.32 -0.69 6.74
CA GLU A 25 0.86 0.40 7.55
C GLU A 25 1.97 -0.10 8.51
N ALA A 26 1.75 -1.22 9.20
CA ALA A 26 2.75 -1.82 10.08
C ALA A 26 4.02 -2.28 9.32
N ILE A 27 3.88 -2.85 8.12
CA ILE A 27 5.00 -3.20 7.23
C ILE A 27 5.84 -1.97 6.94
N LEU A 28 5.19 -0.89 6.53
CA LEU A 28 5.89 0.33 6.15
C LEU A 28 6.58 1.00 7.33
N LYS A 29 5.98 0.93 8.53
CA LYS A 29 6.56 1.47 9.76
C LYS A 29 7.85 0.75 10.12
N LEU A 30 7.85 -0.59 10.04
CA LEU A 30 9.06 -1.41 10.23
C LEU A 30 10.10 -1.13 9.14
N CYS A 31 9.68 -0.95 7.89
CA CYS A 31 10.56 -0.58 6.79
C CYS A 31 11.26 0.77 7.03
N MET A 32 10.49 1.78 7.43
CA MET A 32 11.01 3.12 7.77
C MET A 32 11.99 3.05 8.94
N ASP A 33 11.66 2.32 10.00
CA ASP A 33 12.57 2.12 11.13
C ASP A 33 13.85 1.37 10.72
N GLY A 34 13.73 0.35 9.87
CA GLY A 34 14.85 -0.38 9.29
C GLY A 34 15.75 0.50 8.43
N PHE A 35 15.16 1.40 7.65
CA PHE A 35 15.86 2.40 6.83
C PHE A 35 16.65 3.39 7.68
N ILE A 36 16.01 3.98 8.71
CA ILE A 36 16.59 5.01 9.58
C ILE A 36 17.64 4.42 10.52
N LYS A 37 17.34 3.27 11.13
CA LYS A 37 18.22 2.63 12.12
C LYS A 37 19.25 1.70 11.50
N HIS A 38 19.23 1.53 10.16
CA HIS A 38 20.07 0.61 9.41
C HIS A 38 19.98 -0.84 9.93
N LYS A 39 18.76 -1.33 10.21
CA LYS A 39 18.52 -2.66 10.79
C LYS A 39 17.76 -3.57 9.83
N VAL A 40 18.48 -4.51 9.20
CA VAL A 40 17.89 -5.52 8.30
C VAL A 40 16.85 -6.40 9.00
N GLY A 41 17.05 -6.72 10.29
CA GLY A 41 16.10 -7.54 11.04
C GLY A 41 14.67 -6.97 11.11
N LEU A 42 14.52 -5.63 11.12
CA LEU A 42 13.19 -4.99 11.08
C LEU A 42 12.52 -5.16 9.71
N ILE A 43 13.32 -5.18 8.64
CA ILE A 43 12.84 -5.38 7.27
C ILE A 43 12.41 -6.85 7.08
N ASP A 44 13.16 -7.79 7.64
CA ASP A 44 12.82 -9.21 7.62
C ASP A 44 11.54 -9.50 8.44
N GLU A 45 11.33 -8.78 9.54
CA GLU A 45 10.07 -8.83 10.31
C GLU A 45 8.88 -8.30 9.48
N ALA A 46 9.05 -7.15 8.82
CA ALA A 46 8.03 -6.59 7.94
C ALA A 46 7.65 -7.57 6.80
N LYS A 47 8.63 -8.32 6.28
CA LYS A 47 8.38 -9.32 5.23
C LYS A 47 7.46 -10.45 5.70
N LYS A 48 7.51 -10.83 6.98
CA LYS A 48 6.57 -11.83 7.54
C LYS A 48 5.14 -11.30 7.52
N THR A 49 4.94 -10.04 7.87
CA THR A 49 3.62 -9.38 7.82
C THR A 49 3.09 -9.28 6.39
N SER A 50 3.95 -9.04 5.40
CA SER A 50 3.55 -9.08 3.98
C SER A 50 2.97 -10.44 3.58
N GLN A 51 3.58 -11.55 4.05
CA GLN A 51 3.05 -12.88 3.75
C GLN A 51 1.67 -13.12 4.37
N ILE A 52 1.39 -12.52 5.55
CA ILE A 52 0.05 -12.57 6.16
C ILE A 52 -0.98 -11.90 5.23
N ILE A 53 -0.66 -10.74 4.66
CA ILE A 53 -1.56 -10.05 3.71
C ILE A 53 -1.85 -10.91 2.48
N ARG A 54 -0.84 -11.57 1.90
CA ARG A 54 -1.04 -12.46 0.73
C ARG A 54 -1.91 -13.67 1.04
N ASN A 55 -1.71 -14.27 2.21
CA ASN A 55 -2.53 -15.39 2.67
C ASN A 55 -3.98 -14.93 2.87
N GLU A 56 -4.19 -13.79 3.52
CA GLU A 56 -5.51 -13.18 3.73
C GLU A 56 -6.23 -12.88 2.39
N GLY A 57 -5.52 -12.29 1.42
CA GLY A 57 -6.06 -12.03 0.08
C GLY A 57 -6.47 -13.31 -0.66
N THR A 58 -5.65 -14.36 -0.56
CA THR A 58 -5.96 -15.69 -1.13
C THR A 58 -7.23 -16.27 -0.52
N GLU A 59 -7.36 -16.24 0.81
CA GLU A 59 -8.54 -16.75 1.49
C GLU A 59 -9.81 -15.93 1.18
N LEU A 60 -9.70 -14.60 1.11
CA LEU A 60 -10.81 -13.74 0.70
C LEU A 60 -11.25 -14.03 -0.75
N ARG A 61 -10.32 -14.22 -1.69
CA ARG A 61 -10.66 -14.60 -3.07
C ARG A 61 -11.37 -15.95 -3.15
N LYS A 62 -10.92 -16.96 -2.39
CA LYS A 62 -11.60 -18.27 -2.34
C LYS A 62 -13.03 -18.13 -1.81
N LEU A 63 -13.20 -17.39 -0.70
CA LEU A 63 -14.50 -17.13 -0.11
C LEU A 63 -15.43 -16.42 -1.10
N LEU A 64 -14.97 -15.34 -1.72
CA LEU A 64 -15.75 -14.57 -2.70
C LEU A 64 -16.08 -15.41 -3.95
N GLY A 65 -15.14 -16.23 -4.41
CA GLY A 65 -15.35 -17.16 -5.52
C GLY A 65 -16.43 -18.21 -5.23
N ALA A 66 -16.44 -18.77 -4.02
CA ALA A 66 -17.51 -19.69 -3.60
C ALA A 66 -18.87 -18.99 -3.54
N LYS A 67 -18.93 -17.75 -3.02
CA LYS A 67 -20.17 -16.96 -3.01
C LYS A 67 -20.67 -16.60 -4.40
N ALA A 68 -19.80 -16.47 -5.40
CA ALA A 68 -20.19 -16.13 -6.76
C ALA A 68 -20.98 -17.26 -7.48
N THR A 69 -20.86 -18.50 -7.02
CA THR A 69 -21.54 -19.67 -7.61
C THR A 69 -22.90 -19.95 -6.98
N GLU A 70 -23.18 -19.40 -5.80
CA GLU A 70 -24.46 -19.51 -5.12
C GLU A 70 -25.55 -18.67 -5.83
N SER A 71 -26.75 -19.25 -5.98
CA SER A 71 -27.90 -18.56 -6.56
C SER A 71 -28.45 -17.50 -5.60
N GLY A 72 -28.74 -16.30 -6.11
CA GLY A 72 -29.33 -15.20 -5.33
C GLY A 72 -28.32 -14.20 -4.75
N ASN A 73 -27.02 -14.47 -4.88
CA ASN A 73 -25.97 -13.53 -4.50
C ASN A 73 -25.75 -12.45 -5.57
N ASP A 74 -25.43 -11.24 -5.13
CA ASP A 74 -25.10 -10.14 -6.04
C ASP A 74 -23.68 -10.29 -6.60
N LYS A 75 -23.63 -10.76 -7.84
CA LYS A 75 -22.38 -10.99 -8.58
C LYS A 75 -21.55 -9.72 -8.79
N GLU A 76 -22.18 -8.55 -8.93
CA GLU A 76 -21.43 -7.32 -9.15
C GLU A 76 -20.75 -6.86 -7.85
N THR A 77 -21.46 -6.92 -6.71
CA THR A 77 -20.86 -6.68 -5.38
C THR A 77 -19.66 -7.61 -5.14
N ILE A 78 -19.80 -8.91 -5.45
CA ILE A 78 -18.70 -9.87 -5.28
C ILE A 78 -17.50 -9.51 -6.16
N LYS A 79 -17.75 -9.18 -7.44
CA LYS A 79 -16.70 -8.76 -8.39
C LYS A 79 -15.96 -7.51 -7.89
N SER A 80 -16.69 -6.53 -7.35
CA SER A 80 -16.10 -5.33 -6.77
C SER A 80 -15.24 -5.64 -5.55
N LEU A 81 -15.70 -6.50 -4.63
CA LEU A 81 -14.89 -6.94 -3.49
C LEU A 81 -13.62 -7.66 -3.95
N MET A 82 -13.69 -8.54 -4.96
CA MET A 82 -12.51 -9.20 -5.51
C MET A 82 -11.51 -8.20 -6.09
N SER A 83 -11.99 -7.16 -6.78
CA SER A 83 -11.16 -6.09 -7.32
C SER A 83 -10.49 -5.25 -6.22
N ILE A 84 -11.21 -4.96 -5.14
CA ILE A 84 -10.66 -4.27 -3.96
C ILE A 84 -9.57 -5.13 -3.30
N VAL A 85 -9.82 -6.42 -3.05
CA VAL A 85 -8.83 -7.35 -2.49
C VAL A 85 -7.57 -7.40 -3.35
N ASN A 86 -7.73 -7.53 -4.68
CA ASN A 86 -6.61 -7.52 -5.62
C ASN A 86 -5.80 -6.21 -5.54
N SER A 87 -6.49 -5.08 -5.43
CA SER A 87 -5.82 -3.78 -5.30
C SER A 87 -5.00 -3.69 -4.02
N ILE A 88 -5.48 -4.19 -2.89
CA ILE A 88 -4.70 -4.22 -1.64
C ILE A 88 -3.46 -5.13 -1.75
N GLU A 89 -3.56 -6.28 -2.42
CA GLU A 89 -2.38 -7.13 -2.65
C GLU A 89 -1.35 -6.52 -3.59
N MET A 90 -1.79 -5.78 -4.59
CA MET A 90 -0.89 -5.01 -5.45
C MET A 90 -0.21 -3.89 -4.67
N ALA A 91 -0.92 -3.24 -3.73
CA ALA A 91 -0.30 -2.30 -2.80
C ALA A 91 0.76 -3.00 -1.94
N ASN A 92 0.47 -4.19 -1.42
CA ASN A 92 1.44 -5.01 -0.69
C ASN A 92 2.64 -5.43 -1.55
N THR A 93 2.45 -5.68 -2.84
CA THR A 93 3.53 -5.95 -3.79
C THR A 93 4.44 -4.72 -3.96
N GLY A 94 3.87 -3.52 -4.03
CA GLY A 94 4.64 -2.26 -3.99
C GLY A 94 5.47 -2.14 -2.70
N LEU A 95 4.87 -2.43 -1.55
CA LEU A 95 5.59 -2.45 -0.27
C LEU A 95 6.70 -3.49 -0.23
N ASP A 96 6.49 -4.67 -0.80
CA ASP A 96 7.52 -5.71 -0.92
C ASP A 96 8.73 -5.24 -1.73
N SER A 97 8.50 -4.51 -2.82
CA SER A 97 9.57 -3.87 -3.59
C SER A 97 10.30 -2.83 -2.75
N THR A 98 9.57 -1.97 -2.02
CA THR A 98 10.18 -1.02 -1.09
C THR A 98 11.06 -1.72 -0.05
N LEU A 99 10.56 -2.80 0.57
CA LEU A 99 11.34 -3.61 1.53
C LEU A 99 12.63 -4.14 0.89
N GLN A 100 12.54 -4.66 -0.33
CA GLN A 100 13.70 -5.19 -1.06
C GLN A 100 14.76 -4.11 -1.31
N HIS A 101 14.36 -2.93 -1.78
CA HIS A 101 15.30 -1.84 -2.08
C HIS A 101 15.92 -1.24 -0.82
N VAL A 102 15.13 -1.08 0.26
CA VAL A 102 15.64 -0.64 1.55
C VAL A 102 16.59 -1.69 2.14
N ARG A 103 16.26 -2.98 2.04
CA ARG A 103 17.14 -4.06 2.50
C ARG A 103 18.48 -4.04 1.78
N PHE A 104 18.44 -3.89 0.45
CA PHE A 104 19.65 -3.77 -0.37
C PHE A 104 20.49 -2.57 0.05
N LYS A 105 19.88 -1.37 0.17
CA LYS A 105 20.55 -0.16 0.69
C LYS A 105 21.28 -0.43 1.99
N VAL A 106 20.59 -1.03 2.97
CA VAL A 106 21.14 -1.25 4.32
C VAL A 106 22.23 -2.32 4.31
N SER A 107 22.02 -3.42 3.59
CA SER A 107 22.95 -4.56 3.56
C SER A 107 24.26 -4.19 2.85
N GLU A 108 24.18 -3.43 1.77
CA GLU A 108 25.33 -2.99 0.98
C GLU A 108 25.99 -1.70 1.52
N GLY A 109 25.48 -1.16 2.64
CA GLY A 109 26.02 0.07 3.22
C GLY A 109 25.91 1.31 2.33
N ILE A 110 24.93 1.35 1.42
CA ILE A 110 24.76 2.44 0.47
C ILE A 110 24.36 3.71 1.22
N LEU A 111 25.19 4.75 1.10
CA LEU A 111 24.96 6.04 1.74
C LEU A 111 24.05 6.91 0.89
N PHE A 112 23.05 7.50 1.55
CA PHE A 112 22.19 8.53 0.97
C PHE A 112 22.62 9.89 1.55
N SER A 113 22.46 10.95 0.77
CA SER A 113 22.63 12.31 1.29
C SER A 113 21.52 12.65 2.30
N ASP A 114 21.77 13.61 3.18
CA ASP A 114 20.76 14.08 4.15
C ASP A 114 19.46 14.51 3.47
N LYS A 115 19.58 15.12 2.28
CA LYS A 115 18.42 15.51 1.47
C LYS A 115 17.62 14.28 1.01
N ALA A 116 18.28 13.27 0.45
CA ALA A 116 17.62 12.05 0.01
C ALA A 116 16.99 11.27 1.19
N VAL A 117 17.64 11.25 2.36
CA VAL A 117 17.06 10.66 3.58
C VAL A 117 15.80 11.40 4.00
N LYS A 118 15.80 12.75 3.98
CA LYS A 118 14.63 13.56 4.31
C LYS A 118 13.48 13.36 3.32
N GLU A 119 13.79 13.32 2.03
CA GLU A 119 12.84 13.07 0.94
C GLU A 119 12.16 11.70 1.13
N VAL A 120 12.93 10.61 1.30
CA VAL A 120 12.39 9.27 1.54
C VAL A 120 11.60 9.19 2.85
N CYS A 121 12.08 9.80 3.94
CA CYS A 121 11.36 9.83 5.22
C CYS A 121 10.02 10.58 5.13
N HIS A 122 9.95 11.63 4.31
CA HIS A 122 8.72 12.35 4.06
C HIS A 122 7.72 11.44 3.34
N LEU A 123 8.13 10.77 2.26
CA LEU A 123 7.27 9.83 1.54
C LEU A 123 6.79 8.68 2.43
N PHE A 124 7.64 8.13 3.30
CA PHE A 124 7.23 7.11 4.26
C PHE A 124 6.08 7.59 5.16
N LYS A 125 6.18 8.81 5.71
CA LYS A 125 5.17 9.38 6.60
C LYS A 125 3.84 9.61 5.89
N GLU A 126 3.89 10.16 4.68
CA GLU A 126 2.68 10.39 3.88
C GLU A 126 2.01 9.07 3.50
N THR A 127 2.78 8.06 3.09
CA THR A 127 2.24 6.73 2.76
C THR A 127 1.67 6.01 3.98
N LEU A 128 2.29 6.14 5.16
CA LEU A 128 1.76 5.59 6.42
C LEU A 128 0.37 6.15 6.73
N ASP A 129 0.22 7.46 6.63
CA ASP A 129 -1.05 8.14 6.87
C ASP A 129 -2.14 7.73 5.87
N ILE A 130 -1.78 7.57 4.59
CA ILE A 130 -2.70 7.05 3.57
C ILE A 130 -3.14 5.62 3.88
N LEU A 131 -2.21 4.72 4.22
CA LEU A 131 -2.52 3.31 4.51
C LEU A 131 -3.44 3.18 5.73
N LYS A 132 -3.16 3.96 6.79
CA LYS A 132 -4.02 4.02 7.98
C LYS A 132 -5.41 4.53 7.64
N THR A 133 -5.49 5.68 6.97
CA THR A 133 -6.77 6.31 6.63
C THR A 133 -7.59 5.43 5.68
N ALA A 134 -6.95 4.73 4.74
CA ALA A 134 -7.64 3.79 3.86
C ALA A 134 -8.29 2.63 4.64
N GLY A 135 -7.63 2.11 5.68
CA GLY A 135 -8.22 1.12 6.59
C GLY A 135 -9.52 1.63 7.22
N ASP A 136 -9.52 2.87 7.71
CA ASP A 136 -10.70 3.51 8.29
C ASP A 136 -11.81 3.74 7.25
N VAL A 137 -11.45 4.19 6.04
CA VAL A 137 -12.40 4.40 4.92
C VAL A 137 -13.12 3.11 4.55
N ILE A 138 -12.42 1.97 4.52
CA ILE A 138 -12.99 0.70 4.06
C ILE A 138 -14.15 0.22 4.96
N VAL A 139 -14.04 0.45 6.27
CA VAL A 139 -15.08 0.05 7.24
C VAL A 139 -16.15 1.12 7.38
N THR A 140 -15.76 2.39 7.41
CA THR A 140 -16.69 3.50 7.68
C THR A 140 -17.43 3.99 6.43
N LYS A 141 -16.88 3.71 5.24
CA LYS A 141 -17.30 4.31 3.96
C LYS A 141 -17.40 5.84 4.02
N ASN A 142 -16.55 6.48 4.81
CA ASN A 142 -16.54 7.94 4.96
C ASN A 142 -15.97 8.62 3.70
N GLU A 143 -16.82 9.32 2.96
CA GLU A 143 -16.45 9.97 1.70
C GLU A 143 -15.42 11.11 1.88
N VAL A 144 -15.46 11.81 3.01
CA VAL A 144 -14.49 12.88 3.33
C VAL A 144 -13.10 12.28 3.48
N LEU A 145 -12.98 11.16 4.18
CA LEU A 145 -11.71 10.44 4.32
C LEU A 145 -11.24 9.83 3.00
N LYS A 146 -12.15 9.34 2.15
CA LYS A 146 -11.81 8.89 0.80
C LYS A 146 -11.25 10.03 -0.05
N LYS A 147 -11.89 11.20 -0.03
CA LYS A 147 -11.41 12.40 -0.75
C LYS A 147 -10.03 12.79 -0.26
N TYR A 148 -9.81 12.81 1.06
CA TYR A 148 -8.52 13.07 1.66
C TYR A 148 -7.41 12.16 1.13
N VAL A 149 -7.65 10.84 1.07
CA VAL A 149 -6.67 9.88 0.52
C VAL A 149 -6.38 10.13 -0.96
N VAL A 150 -7.41 10.41 -1.77
CA VAL A 150 -7.24 10.69 -3.20
C VAL A 150 -6.41 11.97 -3.41
N ASP A 151 -6.73 13.04 -2.69
CA ASP A 151 -6.02 14.32 -2.79
C ASP A 151 -4.57 14.17 -2.32
N LYS A 152 -4.33 13.39 -1.25
CA LYS A 152 -2.98 13.04 -0.79
C LYS A 152 -2.18 12.26 -1.83
N TYR A 153 -2.76 11.27 -2.50
CA TYR A 153 -2.08 10.56 -3.58
C TYR A 153 -1.66 11.53 -4.69
N ASN A 154 -2.55 12.44 -5.13
CA ASN A 154 -2.24 13.37 -6.22
C ASN A 154 -1.06 14.28 -5.84
N ASN A 155 -1.10 14.84 -4.63
CA ASN A 155 -0.01 15.66 -4.11
C ASN A 155 1.30 14.88 -3.98
N LEU A 156 1.24 13.65 -3.46
CA LEU A 156 2.41 12.79 -3.30
C LEU A 156 3.02 12.41 -4.65
N ASN A 157 2.21 12.15 -5.66
CA ASN A 157 2.66 11.85 -7.02
C ASN A 157 3.46 13.03 -7.62
N GLU A 158 2.96 14.25 -7.45
CA GLU A 158 3.69 15.46 -7.87
C GLU A 158 4.99 15.67 -7.07
N ILE A 159 4.98 15.36 -5.77
CA ILE A 159 6.19 15.41 -4.94
C ILE A 159 7.24 14.43 -5.45
N VAL A 160 6.83 13.20 -5.75
CA VAL A 160 7.70 12.14 -6.29
C VAL A 160 8.33 12.59 -7.60
N GLU A 161 7.55 13.17 -8.51
CA GLU A 161 8.08 13.67 -9.79
C GLU A 161 9.12 14.78 -9.57
N ARG A 162 8.83 15.76 -8.69
CA ARG A 162 9.81 16.81 -8.32
C ARG A 162 11.07 16.24 -7.67
N TYR A 163 10.93 15.23 -6.83
CA TYR A 163 12.04 14.57 -6.16
C TYR A 163 12.91 13.79 -7.15
N SER A 164 12.32 13.14 -8.14
CA SER A 164 13.04 12.45 -9.22
C SER A 164 13.83 13.44 -10.08
N VAL A 165 13.20 14.51 -10.57
CA VAL A 165 13.89 15.56 -11.35
C VAL A 165 15.03 16.21 -10.54
N GLY A 166 14.73 16.60 -9.30
CA GLY A 166 15.74 17.20 -8.42
C GLY A 166 16.86 16.24 -8.02
N HIS A 167 16.68 14.93 -8.20
CA HIS A 167 17.69 13.91 -7.97
C HIS A 167 18.54 13.65 -9.21
N GLU A 168 17.94 13.64 -10.41
CA GLU A 168 18.66 13.61 -11.69
C GLU A 168 19.65 14.76 -11.82
N GLU A 169 19.24 15.98 -11.47
CA GLU A 169 20.16 17.14 -11.46
C GLU A 169 21.37 16.94 -10.54
N ARG A 170 21.17 16.32 -9.38
CA ARG A 170 22.26 16.03 -8.43
C ARG A 170 23.19 14.95 -8.94
N LEU A 171 22.65 13.97 -9.68
CA LEU A 171 23.44 12.96 -10.36
C LEU A 171 24.31 13.57 -11.45
N ILE A 172 23.75 14.44 -12.30
CA ILE A 172 24.48 15.17 -13.36
C ILE A 172 25.62 16.01 -12.77
N LYS A 173 25.38 16.66 -11.62
CA LYS A 173 26.37 17.48 -10.91
C LYS A 173 27.41 16.67 -10.12
N GLY A 174 27.36 15.33 -10.15
CA GLY A 174 28.29 14.46 -9.42
C GLY A 174 28.10 14.45 -7.90
N VAL A 175 26.99 14.99 -7.39
CA VAL A 175 26.68 15.04 -5.95
C VAL A 175 26.18 13.68 -5.46
N CYS A 176 25.47 12.93 -6.32
CA CYS A 176 24.95 11.60 -6.02
C CYS A 176 25.75 10.51 -6.74
N GLN A 177 26.02 9.40 -6.06
CA GLN A 177 26.63 8.21 -6.66
C GLN A 177 25.60 7.45 -7.51
N PRO A 178 25.95 6.93 -8.71
CA PRO A 178 25.02 6.21 -9.57
C PRO A 178 24.31 5.03 -8.88
N GLN A 179 25.04 4.26 -8.06
CA GLN A 179 24.46 3.13 -7.32
C GLN A 179 23.41 3.59 -6.30
N ALA A 180 23.68 4.64 -5.52
CA ALA A 180 22.72 5.21 -4.58
C ALA A 180 21.51 5.82 -5.31
N SER A 181 21.74 6.36 -6.51
CA SER A 181 20.71 6.97 -7.34
C SER A 181 19.62 5.99 -7.75
N LEU A 182 20.02 4.82 -8.29
CA LEU A 182 19.07 3.80 -8.72
C LEU A 182 18.24 3.28 -7.55
N VAL A 183 18.89 3.03 -6.40
CA VAL A 183 18.20 2.53 -5.21
C VAL A 183 17.22 3.56 -4.66
N TYR A 184 17.58 4.84 -4.67
CA TYR A 184 16.68 5.93 -4.29
C TYR A 184 15.42 5.96 -5.16
N LEU A 185 15.57 6.00 -6.49
CA LEU A 185 14.44 6.06 -7.41
C LEU A 185 13.51 4.85 -7.25
N ASN A 186 14.08 3.64 -7.10
CA ASN A 186 13.29 2.44 -6.90
C ASN A 186 12.49 2.45 -5.58
N ILE A 187 13.04 3.03 -4.49
CA ILE A 187 12.30 3.20 -3.23
C ILE A 187 11.13 4.16 -3.44
N VAL A 188 11.37 5.30 -4.08
CA VAL A 188 10.35 6.33 -4.32
C VAL A 188 9.22 5.79 -5.21
N ASP A 189 9.56 5.10 -6.29
CA ASP A 189 8.61 4.53 -7.25
C ASP A 189 7.76 3.39 -6.65
N SER A 190 8.39 2.52 -5.86
CA SER A 190 7.68 1.43 -5.17
C SER A 190 6.68 1.96 -4.11
N LEU A 191 7.01 3.07 -3.43
CA LEU A 191 6.08 3.73 -2.51
C LEU A 191 4.87 4.30 -3.23
N ILE A 192 5.05 5.03 -4.34
CA ILE A 192 3.90 5.61 -5.06
C ILE A 192 3.04 4.54 -5.71
N THR A 193 3.64 3.43 -6.17
CA THR A 193 2.91 2.25 -6.65
C THR A 193 1.98 1.70 -5.57
N ALA A 194 2.44 1.57 -4.32
CA ALA A 194 1.61 1.11 -3.22
C ALA A 194 0.41 2.05 -2.99
N VAL A 195 0.66 3.37 -2.94
CA VAL A 195 -0.39 4.38 -2.74
C VAL A 195 -1.38 4.41 -3.89
N TRP A 196 -0.92 4.26 -5.13
CA TRP A 196 -1.80 4.23 -6.31
C TRP A 196 -2.83 3.11 -6.18
N HIS A 197 -2.40 1.91 -5.81
CA HIS A 197 -3.30 0.77 -5.64
C HIS A 197 -4.28 0.94 -4.47
N ILE A 198 -3.86 1.58 -3.38
CA ILE A 198 -4.78 1.96 -2.30
C ILE A 198 -5.86 2.93 -2.81
N LYS A 199 -5.47 3.93 -3.60
CA LYS A 199 -6.44 4.85 -4.24
C LYS A 199 -7.44 4.08 -5.10
N GLN A 200 -6.98 3.14 -5.94
CA GLN A 200 -7.87 2.33 -6.79
C GLN A 200 -8.86 1.50 -5.96
N ALA A 201 -8.41 0.90 -4.85
CA ALA A 201 -9.27 0.17 -3.93
C ALA A 201 -10.40 1.06 -3.38
N LEU A 202 -10.07 2.29 -2.97
CA LEU A 202 -11.06 3.24 -2.45
C LEU A 202 -11.99 3.78 -3.52
N ILE A 203 -11.52 4.02 -4.75
CA ILE A 203 -12.40 4.43 -5.86
C ILE A 203 -13.43 3.33 -6.13
N ARG A 204 -13.00 2.07 -6.27
CA ARG A 204 -13.89 0.93 -6.52
C ARG A 204 -14.89 0.71 -5.40
N LEU A 205 -14.47 0.89 -4.14
CA LEU A 205 -15.35 0.82 -2.97
C LEU A 205 -16.54 1.79 -3.08
N PHE A 206 -16.33 3.02 -3.56
CA PHE A 206 -17.39 4.02 -3.63
C PHE A 206 -18.21 3.94 -4.92
N GLU A 207 -17.60 3.55 -6.05
CA GLU A 207 -18.31 3.41 -7.33
C GLU A 207 -19.40 2.32 -7.28
N ASP A 208 -19.12 1.16 -6.67
CA ASP A 208 -20.07 0.03 -6.71
C ASP A 208 -20.74 -0.27 -5.37
N LEU A 209 -20.12 0.13 -4.24
CA LEU A 209 -20.62 -0.15 -2.90
C LEU A 209 -21.04 1.11 -2.12
N GLY A 210 -20.93 2.30 -2.74
CA GLY A 210 -21.29 3.59 -2.14
C GLY A 210 -22.76 3.98 -2.29
N ASN A 211 -23.46 3.45 -3.30
CA ASN A 211 -24.86 3.79 -3.62
C ASN A 211 -25.89 2.74 -3.14
N ARG A 212 -25.56 1.91 -2.14
CA ARG A 212 -26.44 0.84 -1.64
C ARG A 212 -26.50 0.77 -0.12
#